data_AF-A0A934CNU4-F1
#
_entry.id   AF-A0A934CNU4-F1
#
_cell.length_a   1.000
_cell.length_b   1.000
_cell.length_c   1.000
_cell.angle_alpha   90.00
_cell.angle_beta   90.00
_cell.angle_gamma   90.00
#
_symmetry.space_group_name_H-M   'P 1'
#
loop_
_entity.id
_entity.type
_entity.pdbx_description
1 polymer ?
#
loop_
_entity_poly.entity_id
_entity_poly.type
_entity_poly.pdbx_seq_one_letter_code
_entity_poly.pdbx_strand_id
1 'polypeptide(L)' 'MKVISVKPDGSALVEFENLHQHTSVIGVVEPIRAIIAIDDIPELVRNGQKAHRASQKFSSFMGRAKKVSE' A
#
# COMPACT_ATOMS: atom_id res chain seq x y z
N MET A 1 -10.64 -0.19 -7.11
CA MET A 1 -10.09 0.42 -5.88
C MET A 1 -8.73 0.96 -6.23
N LYS A 2 -8.49 2.25 -6.01
CA LYS A 2 -7.27 2.94 -6.39
C LYS A 2 -6.69 3.67 -5.18
N VAL A 3 -5.45 3.37 -4.82
CA VAL A 3 -4.75 4.10 -3.74
C VAL A 3 -4.26 5.44 -4.31
N ILE A 4 -4.74 6.55 -3.75
CA ILE A 4 -4.35 7.91 -4.17
C ILE A 4 -3.07 8.32 -3.45
N SER A 5 -3.02 8.11 -2.13
CA SER A 5 -1.87 8.49 -1.31
C SER A 5 -1.75 7.61 -0.08
N VAL A 6 -0.53 7.51 0.43
CA VAL A 6 -0.20 6.85 1.69
C VAL A 6 0.35 7.90 2.64
N LYS A 7 -0.20 7.97 3.85
CA LYS A 7 0.21 8.92 4.87
C LYS A 7 1.23 8.29 5.83
N PRO A 8 2.11 9.09 6.45
CA PRO A 8 3.09 8.60 7.43
C PRO A 8 2.47 7.96 8.69
N ASP A 9 1.19 8.22 8.95
CA ASP A 9 0.42 7.71 10.09
C ASP A 9 -0.05 6.25 9.93
N GLY A 10 0.29 5.59 8.82
CA GLY A 10 -0.13 4.22 8.54
C GLY A 10 -1.50 4.11 7.86
N SER A 11 -2.08 5.23 7.40
CA SER A 11 -3.32 5.25 6.64
C SER A 11 -3.08 5.50 5.15
N ALA A 12 -4.04 5.07 4.32
CA ALA A 12 -4.05 5.32 2.89
C ALA A 12 -5.38 5.95 2.47
N LEU A 13 -5.31 6.95 1.60
CA LEU A 13 -6.46 7.50 0.92
C LEU A 13 -6.75 6.63 -0.31
N VAL A 14 -7.94 6.05 -0.35
CA VAL A 14 -8.35 5.12 -1.39
C VAL A 14 -9.63 5.60 -2.05
N GLU A 15 -9.67 5.49 -3.36
CA GLU A 15 -10.80 5.84 -4.22
C GLU A 15 -11.46 4.57 -4.79
N PHE A 16 -12.78 4.54 -4.72
CA PHE A 16 -13.61 3.46 -5.23
C PHE A 16 -14.44 3.96 -6.40
N GLU A 17 -14.04 3.55 -7.61
CA GLU A 17 -14.66 3.99 -8.87
C GLU A 17 -16.06 3.38 -9.12
N ASN A 18 -16.39 2.24 -8.50
CA ASN A 18 -17.61 1.46 -8.79
C ASN A 18 -18.41 1.08 -7.53
N LEU A 19 -18.40 1.91 -6.50
CA LEU A 19 -19.25 1.67 -5.34
C LEU A 19 -20.67 2.14 -5.68
N HIS A 20 -21.58 1.18 -5.87
CA HIS A 20 -23.01 1.49 -6.02
C HIS A 20 -23.52 2.07 -4.70
N GLN A 21 -23.61 3.38 -4.63
CA GLN A 21 -24.26 4.05 -3.52
C GLN A 21 -25.77 3.76 -3.66
N HIS A 22 -26.33 2.93 -2.79
CA HIS A 22 -27.78 2.71 -2.70
C HIS A 22 -28.43 3.95 -2.08
N THR A 23 -28.48 5.04 -2.84
CA THR A 23 -29.12 6.30 -2.48
C THR A 23 -30.17 6.59 -3.55
N SER A 24 -31.38 6.99 -3.13
CA SER A 24 -32.50 7.30 -4.02
C SER A 24 -32.34 8.63 -4.79
N VAL A 25 -31.11 9.13 -4.96
CA VAL A 25 -30.83 10.40 -5.63
C VAL A 25 -30.32 10.12 -7.04
N ILE A 26 -31.16 10.43 -8.03
CA ILE A 26 -30.78 10.42 -9.44
C ILE A 26 -29.83 11.60 -9.69
N GLY A 27 -28.56 11.30 -9.93
CA GLY A 27 -27.60 12.27 -10.44
C GLY A 27 -26.32 12.30 -9.63
N VAL A 28 -25.20 12.09 -10.32
CA VAL A 28 -23.81 12.15 -9.86
C VAL A 28 -23.29 10.84 -9.24
N VAL A 29 -22.57 10.07 -10.08
CA VAL A 29 -21.68 8.99 -9.63
C VAL A 29 -20.34 9.65 -9.28
N GLU A 30 -20.24 10.19 -8.08
CA GLU A 30 -18.96 10.68 -7.56
C GLU A 30 -18.15 9.50 -7.00
N PRO A 31 -16.83 9.44 -7.25
CA PRO A 31 -16.00 8.39 -6.70
C PRO A 31 -15.93 8.50 -5.18
N ILE A 32 -16.23 7.41 -4.47
CA ILE A 32 -16.17 7.40 -3.01
C ILE A 32 -14.71 7.35 -2.58
N ARG A 33 -14.32 8.29 -1.71
CA ARG A 33 -12.98 8.34 -1.11
C ARG A 33 -13.07 7.98 0.36
N ALA A 34 -12.20 7.08 0.80
CA ALA A 34 -12.10 6.69 2.20
C ALA A 34 -10.65 6.68 2.66
N ILE A 35 -10.45 6.96 3.95
CA ILE A 35 -9.18 6.73 4.64
C ILE A 35 -9.28 5.36 5.29
N ILE A 36 -8.40 4.45 4.92
CA ILE A 36 -8.33 3.10 5.48
C ILE A 36 -6.91 2.81 5.97
N ALA A 37 -6.76 1.92 6.95
CA ALA A 37 -5.45 1.50 7.41
C ALA A 37 -4.73 0.74 6.29
N ILE A 38 -3.41 0.94 6.14
CA ILE A 38 -2.61 0.22 5.13
C ILE A 38 -2.68 -1.30 5.35
N ASP A 39 -2.78 -1.73 6.60
CA ASP A 39 -2.90 -3.13 6.99
C ASP A 39 -4.16 -3.81 6.42
N ASP A 40 -5.21 -3.03 6.16
CA ASP A 40 -6.46 -3.49 5.54
C ASP A 40 -6.39 -3.54 4.01
N ILE A 41 -5.26 -3.15 3.39
CA ILE A 41 -5.02 -3.20 1.95
C ILE A 41 -4.02 -4.33 1.63
N PRO A 42 -4.48 -5.54 1.25
CA PRO A 42 -3.61 -6.71 1.12
C PRO A 42 -2.45 -6.54 0.14
N GLU A 43 -2.66 -5.76 -0.93
CA GLU A 43 -1.63 -5.50 -1.94
C GLU A 43 -0.48 -4.65 -1.41
N LEU A 44 -0.78 -3.62 -0.61
CA LEU A 44 0.24 -2.78 0.01
C LEU A 44 1.04 -3.56 1.05
N VAL A 45 0.37 -4.39 1.87
CA VAL A 45 1.02 -5.28 2.83
C VAL A 45 1.97 -6.26 2.11
N ARG A 46 1.53 -6.89 1.02
CA ARG A 46 2.37 -7.80 0.21
C ARG A 46 3.60 -7.08 -0.35
N ASN A 47 3.44 -5.86 -0.84
CA ASN A 47 4.57 -5.07 -1.36
C ASN A 47 5.55 -4.68 -0.26
N GLY A 48 5.06 -4.27 0.92
CA GLY A 48 5.89 -3.99 2.09
C GLY A 48 6.70 -5.21 2.54
N GLN A 49 6.07 -6.39 2.60
CA GLN A 49 6.75 -7.64 2.94
C GLN A 49 7.82 -8.03 1.90
N LYS A 50 7.54 -7.85 0.61
CA LYS A 50 8.53 -8.09 -0.46
C LYS A 50 9.72 -7.15 -0.35
N ALA A 51 9.48 -5.86 -0.11
CA ALA A 51 10.53 -4.86 0.09
C ALA A 51 11.38 -5.18 1.33
N HIS A 52 10.75 -5.58 2.43
CA HIS A 52 11.44 -6.00 3.64
C HIS A 52 12.35 -7.21 3.39
N ARG A 53 11.84 -8.25 2.71
CA ARG A 53 12.65 -9.43 2.32
C ARG A 53 13.80 -9.05 1.38
N ALA A 54 13.58 -8.14 0.44
CA ALA A 54 14.63 -7.66 -0.47
C ALA A 54 15.73 -6.92 0.29
N SER A 55 15.35 -6.05 1.23
CA SER A 55 16.29 -5.33 2.12
C SER A 55 17.13 -6.31 2.95
N GLN A 56 16.50 -7.32 3.59
CA GLN A 56 17.22 -8.33 4.34
C GLN A 56 18.21 -9.15 3.48
N LYS A 57 17.80 -9.52 2.26
CA LYS A 57 18.69 -10.20 1.30
C LYS A 57 19.86 -9.30 0.88
N PHE A 58 19.60 -8.02 0.64
CA PHE A 58 20.64 -7.05 0.29
C PHE A 58 21.65 -6.86 1.43
N SER A 59 21.18 -6.66 2.66
CA SER A 59 22.04 -6.53 3.84
C SER A 59 22.90 -7.76 4.09
N SER A 60 22.36 -8.97 3.90
CA SER A 60 23.15 -10.20 4.06
C SER A 60 24.19 -10.39 2.95
N PHE A 61 23.91 -9.98 1.71
CA PHE A 61 24.90 -10.00 0.62
C PHE A 61 26.02 -8.98 0.87
N MET A 62 25.69 -7.73 1.21
CA MET A 62 26.67 -6.68 1.51
C MET A 62 27.51 -7.00 2.76
N GLY A 63 26.90 -7.54 3.81
CA GLY A 63 27.60 -7.99 5.00
C GLY A 63 28.58 -9.14 4.72
N ARG A 64 28.25 -10.02 3.77
CA ARG A 64 29.13 -11.12 3.33
C ARG A 64 30.25 -10.63 2.42
N ALA A 65 30.00 -9.66 1.55
CA ALA A 65 31.03 -9.04 0.70
C ALA A 65 32.12 -8.32 1.50
N LYS A 66 31.76 -7.64 2.59
CA LYS A 66 32.73 -7.00 3.50
C LYS A 66 33.68 -8.00 4.15
N LYS A 67 33.22 -9.22 4.43
CA LYS A 67 33.99 -10.27 5.12
C LYS A 67 34.94 -11.05 4.21
N VAL A 68 34.84 -10.89 2.89
CA VAL A 68 35.74 -11.52 1.89
C VAL A 68 36.86 -10.56 1.46
N SER A 69 36.77 -9.29 1.85
CA SER A 69 37.74 -8.23 1.54
C SER A 69 38.75 -7.97 2.67
N GLU A 70 38.69 -8.72 3.77
CA GLU A 70 39.69 -8.79 4.85
C GLU A 70 40.52 -10.07 4.69
#